data_AF-A0A821ICJ3-F1
#
_entry.id   AF-A0A821ICJ3-F1
#
_cell.length_a   1.000
_cell.length_b   1.000
_cell.length_c   1.000
_cell.angle_alpha   90.00
_cell.angle_beta   90.00
_cell.angle_gamma   90.00
#
_symmetry.space_group_name_H-M   'P 1'
#
loop_
_entity.id
_entity.type
_entity.pdbx_description
1 polymer ?
#
loop_
_entity_poly.entity_id
_entity_poly.type
_entity_poly.pdbx_seq_one_letter_code
_entity_poly.pdbx_strand_id
1 'polypeptide(L)'
;MMDPLKRLRLIKYAILQTTIGPSLICDLFVFIYFIRHWRKEILRKPQNHVIACLLTASFIQKITDSPFTLYYLRWGIVVQETYMFCAIWNWLHYSLTCVNLHLLTWCCIERHLFIFHSQMMKKKYCLTLFHYIPLITCSLYTPFFYIRYIFFPPKCVNVWYYTIILCVAPCYIYTDKFLNSFDWLFHYGMPILIIIFVNVFLFCRIISQKVKRQQRIQWNRQKRMIIQLVFISLLYLIFMAPGVIVGVIQILWTRDF
;
A
#
# COMPACT_ATOMS: atom_id res chain seq x y z
N MET A 1 13.06 30.38 -22.73
CA MET A 1 13.32 29.92 -21.34
C MET A 1 12.18 28.98 -20.96
N MET A 2 12.46 27.73 -20.56
CA MET A 2 11.40 26.77 -20.22
C MET A 2 10.82 27.10 -18.84
N ASP A 3 9.49 27.14 -18.72
CA ASP A 3 8.77 27.34 -17.46
C ASP A 3 9.27 26.35 -16.37
N PRO A 4 9.62 26.81 -15.16
CA PRO A 4 10.10 25.95 -14.07
C PRO A 4 9.14 24.79 -13.75
N LEU A 5 7.82 24.99 -13.86
CA LEU A 5 6.84 23.93 -13.61
C LEU A 5 6.94 22.82 -14.66
N LYS A 6 7.10 23.19 -15.94
CA LYS A 6 7.33 22.24 -17.03
C LYS A 6 8.63 21.44 -16.83
N ARG A 7 9.70 22.09 -16.35
CA ARG A 7 10.96 21.40 -16.01
C ARG A 7 10.76 20.36 -14.91
N LEU A 8 10.09 20.73 -13.83
CA LEU A 8 9.82 19.83 -12.70
C LEU A 8 8.99 18.61 -13.13
N ARG A 9 7.96 18.81 -13.95
CA ARG A 9 7.14 17.70 -14.49
C ARG A 9 7.97 16.73 -15.33
N LEU A 10 8.86 17.24 -16.17
CA LEU A 10 9.73 16.41 -17.01
C LEU A 10 10.73 15.59 -16.19
N ILE A 11 11.26 16.15 -15.10
CA ILE A 11 12.12 15.42 -14.16
C ILE A 11 11.32 14.29 -13.49
N LYS A 12 10.13 14.59 -12.95
CA LYS A 12 9.23 13.59 -12.35
C LYS A 12 8.88 12.48 -13.34
N TYR A 13 8.57 12.84 -14.59
CA TYR A 13 8.30 11.90 -15.68
C TYR A 13 9.49 10.96 -15.91
N ALA A 14 10.70 11.51 -16.06
CA ALA A 14 11.91 10.72 -16.34
C ALA A 14 12.23 9.74 -15.20
N ILE A 15 12.09 10.18 -13.94
CA ILE A 15 12.30 9.31 -12.77
C ILE A 15 11.25 8.20 -12.74
N LEU A 16 9.97 8.52 -12.93
CA LEU A 16 8.89 7.54 -12.87
C LEU A 16 8.99 6.53 -14.03
N GLN A 17 9.29 7.00 -15.25
CA GLN A 17 9.43 6.15 -16.43
C GLN A 17 10.61 5.17 -16.31
N THR A 18 11.76 5.63 -15.80
CA THR A 18 12.95 4.77 -15.65
C THR A 18 12.79 3.76 -14.52
N THR A 19 12.00 4.07 -13.49
CA THR A 19 11.78 3.15 -12.35
C THR A 19 10.67 2.13 -12.62
N ILE A 20 9.62 2.50 -13.36
CA ILE A 20 8.48 1.60 -13.56
C ILE A 20 8.76 0.45 -14.52
N GLY A 21 9.51 0.67 -15.60
CA GLY A 21 9.82 -0.35 -16.59
C GLY A 21 10.49 -1.58 -15.98
N PRO A 22 11.64 -1.41 -15.28
CA PRO A 22 12.29 -2.50 -14.56
C PRO A 22 11.38 -3.15 -13.52
N SER A 23 10.59 -2.35 -12.78
CA SER A 23 9.69 -2.89 -11.77
C SER A 23 8.60 -3.80 -12.36
N LEU A 24 8.00 -3.43 -13.49
CA LEU A 24 6.99 -4.26 -14.16
C LEU A 24 7.59 -5.57 -14.68
N ILE A 25 8.80 -5.50 -15.23
CA ILE A 25 9.54 -6.70 -15.67
C ILE A 25 9.77 -7.64 -14.48
N CYS A 26 10.23 -7.12 -13.34
CA CYS A 26 10.41 -7.91 -12.12
C CYS A 26 9.10 -8.53 -11.64
N ASP A 27 8.00 -7.77 -11.61
CA ASP A 27 6.69 -8.29 -11.20
C ASP A 27 6.24 -9.44 -12.12
N LEU A 28 6.37 -9.28 -13.44
CA LEU A 28 6.04 -10.33 -14.42
C LEU A 28 6.87 -11.60 -14.20
N PHE A 29 8.18 -11.48 -13.96
CA PHE A 29 9.01 -12.64 -13.63
C PHE A 29 8.53 -13.35 -12.37
N VAL A 30 8.17 -12.61 -11.33
CA VAL A 30 7.66 -13.19 -10.07
C VAL A 30 6.30 -13.85 -10.28
N PHE A 31 5.39 -13.26 -11.06
CA PHE A 31 4.11 -13.88 -11.39
C PHE A 31 4.29 -15.16 -12.20
N ILE A 32 5.14 -15.15 -13.23
CA ILE A 32 5.45 -16.36 -14.01
C ILE A 32 6.00 -17.45 -13.09
N TYR A 33 6.87 -17.09 -12.14
CA TYR A 33 7.38 -18.03 -11.14
C TYR A 33 6.26 -18.59 -10.24
N PHE A 34 5.38 -17.73 -9.71
CA PHE A 34 4.24 -18.15 -8.89
C PHE A 34 3.24 -19.02 -9.64
N ILE A 35 2.96 -18.72 -10.92
CA ILE A 35 2.07 -19.53 -11.76
C ILE A 35 2.70 -20.91 -12.01
N ARG A 36 3.98 -20.94 -12.42
CA ARG A 36 4.70 -22.21 -12.66
C ARG A 36 4.81 -23.08 -11.41
N HIS A 37 4.95 -22.46 -10.23
CA HIS A 37 5.11 -23.18 -8.96
C HIS A 37 3.88 -23.08 -8.03
N TRP A 38 2.70 -22.82 -8.58
CA TRP A 38 1.47 -22.52 -7.83
C TRP A 38 1.16 -23.53 -6.73
N ARG A 39 1.22 -24.84 -7.07
CA ARG A 39 0.92 -25.91 -6.10
C ARG A 39 1.90 -25.97 -4.93
N LYS A 40 3.17 -25.61 -5.15
CA LYS A 40 4.23 -25.74 -4.14
C LYS A 40 4.38 -24.47 -3.31
N GLU A 41 4.31 -23.31 -3.96
CA GLU A 41 4.61 -22.03 -3.33
C GLU A 41 3.36 -21.32 -2.81
N ILE A 42 2.22 -21.39 -3.48
CA ILE A 42 0.99 -20.76 -3.00
C ILE A 42 0.24 -21.74 -2.10
N LEU A 43 -0.31 -22.82 -2.67
CA LEU A 43 -1.24 -23.70 -1.94
C LEU A 43 -0.69 -24.30 -0.63
N ARG A 44 0.61 -24.57 -0.55
CA ARG A 44 1.22 -25.23 0.63
C ARG A 44 1.80 -24.27 1.65
N LYS A 45 1.97 -22.98 1.32
CA LYS A 45 2.66 -22.01 2.19
C LYS A 45 1.78 -20.77 2.36
N PRO A 46 0.93 -20.73 3.41
CA PRO A 46 -0.03 -19.64 3.60
C PRO A 46 0.65 -18.26 3.67
N GLN A 47 1.85 -18.17 4.24
CA GLN A 47 2.66 -16.95 4.28
C GLN A 47 2.90 -16.30 2.89
N ASN A 48 2.84 -17.08 1.81
CA ASN A 48 3.04 -16.57 0.45
C ASN A 48 1.76 -15.98 -0.14
N HIS A 49 0.57 -16.26 0.43
CA HIS A 49 -0.70 -15.72 -0.06
C HIS A 49 -0.75 -14.20 0.09
N VAL A 50 -0.37 -13.67 1.25
CA VAL A 50 -0.38 -12.21 1.49
C VAL A 50 0.60 -11.50 0.56
N ILE A 51 1.78 -12.08 0.34
CA ILE A 51 2.77 -11.57 -0.62
C ILE A 51 2.20 -11.59 -2.04
N ALA A 52 1.52 -12.66 -2.44
CA ALA A 52 0.89 -12.75 -3.75
C ALA A 52 -0.21 -11.68 -3.92
N CYS A 53 -1.07 -11.48 -2.92
CA CYS A 53 -2.08 -10.41 -2.94
C CYS A 53 -1.44 -9.02 -3.03
N LEU A 54 -0.38 -8.76 -2.27
CA LEU A 54 0.35 -7.49 -2.29
C LEU A 54 0.96 -7.22 -3.68
N LEU A 55 1.60 -8.22 -4.27
CA LEU A 55 2.17 -8.12 -5.61
C LEU A 55 1.08 -7.89 -6.66
N THR A 56 -0.06 -8.60 -6.57
CA THR A 56 -1.20 -8.41 -7.48
C THR A 56 -1.76 -7.00 -7.38
N ALA A 57 -2.02 -6.48 -6.18
CA ALA A 57 -2.52 -5.13 -5.99
C ALA A 57 -1.51 -4.07 -6.51
N SER A 58 -0.23 -4.25 -6.21
CA SER A 58 0.85 -3.39 -6.71
C SER A 58 0.98 -3.43 -8.24
N PHE A 59 0.82 -4.60 -8.86
CA PHE A 59 0.88 -4.75 -10.32
C PHE A 59 -0.30 -4.07 -10.99
N ILE A 60 -1.53 -4.30 -10.49
CA ILE A 60 -2.73 -3.60 -10.97
C ILE A 60 -2.53 -2.09 -10.87
N GLN A 61 -2.00 -1.59 -9.75
CA GLN A 61 -1.71 -0.16 -9.58
C GLN A 61 -0.71 0.33 -10.63
N LYS A 62 0.40 -0.39 -10.85
CA LYS A 62 1.42 0.01 -11.84
C LYS A 62 0.92 0.00 -13.29
N ILE A 63 0.02 -0.91 -13.67
CA ILE A 63 -0.50 -0.96 -15.05
C ILE A 63 -1.68 -0.01 -15.29
N THR A 64 -2.34 0.45 -14.22
CA THR A 64 -3.52 1.35 -14.33
C THR A 64 -3.17 2.79 -13.97
N ASP A 65 -2.72 3.05 -12.75
CA ASP A 65 -2.48 4.40 -12.20
C ASP A 65 -1.25 5.06 -12.82
N SER A 66 -0.16 4.31 -13.00
CA SER A 66 1.09 4.88 -13.46
C SER A 66 1.07 5.39 -14.90
N PRO A 67 0.46 4.71 -15.90
CA PRO A 67 0.33 5.26 -17.25
C PRO A 67 -0.44 6.58 -17.27
N PHE A 68 -1.50 6.72 -16.47
CA PHE A 68 -2.27 7.96 -16.36
C PHE A 68 -1.43 9.08 -15.75
N THR A 69 -0.67 8.76 -14.70
CA THR A 69 0.28 9.70 -14.08
C THR A 69 1.39 10.10 -15.05
N LEU A 70 1.97 9.16 -15.80
CA LEU A 70 3.00 9.45 -16.80
C LEU A 70 2.47 10.33 -17.93
N TYR A 71 1.25 10.07 -18.41
CA TYR A 71 0.58 10.90 -19.40
C TYR A 71 0.42 12.34 -18.89
N TYR A 72 -0.09 12.51 -17.67
CA TYR A 72 -0.21 13.82 -17.04
C TYR A 72 1.14 14.52 -16.87
N LEU A 73 2.18 13.82 -16.41
CA LEU A 73 3.51 14.42 -16.24
C LEU A 73 4.13 14.85 -17.58
N ARG A 74 3.79 14.18 -18.69
CA ARG A 74 4.26 14.53 -20.03
C ARG A 74 3.51 15.72 -20.63
N TRP A 75 2.19 15.71 -20.56
CA TRP A 75 1.33 16.64 -21.30
C TRP A 75 0.74 17.75 -20.44
N GLY A 76 0.66 17.56 -19.12
CA GLY A 76 0.06 18.50 -18.19
C GLY A 76 -1.45 18.49 -18.14
N ILE A 77 -2.08 17.54 -18.84
CA ILE A 77 -3.52 17.32 -18.91
C ILE A 77 -3.81 15.83 -18.68
N VAL A 78 -5.03 15.52 -18.26
CA VAL A 78 -5.48 14.14 -18.08
C VAL A 78 -5.78 13.46 -19.43
N VAL A 79 -5.87 12.13 -19.43
CA VAL A 79 -6.09 11.35 -20.67
C VAL A 79 -7.47 11.63 -21.27
N GLN A 80 -8.50 11.72 -20.43
CA GLN A 80 -9.87 12.03 -20.83
C GLN A 80 -10.49 13.02 -19.84
N GLU A 81 -11.02 14.11 -20.35
CA GLU A 81 -11.67 15.17 -19.56
C GLU A 81 -13.12 14.82 -19.27
N THR A 82 -13.35 13.66 -18.64
CA THR A 82 -14.68 13.19 -18.27
C THR A 82 -14.77 12.92 -16.77
N TYR A 83 -15.96 13.14 -16.21
CA TYR A 83 -16.26 12.85 -14.81
C TYR A 83 -15.92 11.40 -14.44
N MET A 84 -16.35 10.44 -15.28
CA MET A 84 -16.17 9.02 -15.03
C MET A 84 -14.70 8.60 -15.04
N PHE A 85 -13.90 9.13 -15.96
CA PHE A 85 -12.46 8.86 -15.99
C PHE A 85 -11.79 9.30 -14.67
N CYS A 86 -12.05 10.52 -14.22
CA CYS A 86 -11.49 11.05 -12.97
C CYS A 86 -11.96 10.30 -11.73
N ALA A 87 -13.24 9.93 -11.66
CA ALA A 87 -13.78 9.14 -10.56
C ALA A 87 -13.13 7.74 -10.49
N ILE A 88 -13.00 7.05 -11.63
CA ILE A 88 -12.33 5.74 -11.71
C ILE A 88 -10.85 5.86 -11.38
N TRP A 89 -10.16 6.87 -11.89
CA TRP A 89 -8.74 7.07 -11.62
C TRP A 89 -8.48 7.32 -10.14
N ASN A 90 -9.23 8.22 -9.50
CA ASN A 90 -9.15 8.43 -8.06
C ASN A 90 -9.46 7.13 -7.30
N TRP A 91 -10.54 6.43 -7.66
CA TRP A 91 -10.90 5.19 -7.00
C TRP A 91 -9.79 4.14 -7.06
N LEU A 92 -9.20 3.92 -8.24
CA LEU A 92 -8.06 3.00 -8.40
C LEU A 92 -6.86 3.44 -7.56
N HIS A 93 -6.51 4.73 -7.63
CA HIS A 93 -5.36 5.28 -6.91
C HIS A 93 -5.50 5.12 -5.38
N TYR A 94 -6.60 5.61 -4.81
CA TYR A 94 -6.86 5.54 -3.38
C TYR A 94 -7.02 4.10 -2.89
N SER A 95 -7.83 3.29 -3.60
CA SER A 95 -8.11 1.91 -3.18
C SER A 95 -6.86 1.05 -3.18
N LEU A 96 -6.11 1.03 -4.29
CA LEU A 96 -4.95 0.14 -4.42
C LEU A 96 -3.80 0.57 -3.51
N THR A 97 -3.61 1.88 -3.32
CA THR A 97 -2.62 2.39 -2.36
C THR A 97 -2.96 1.93 -0.94
N CYS A 98 -4.22 2.05 -0.52
CA CYS A 98 -4.64 1.60 0.81
C CYS A 98 -4.62 0.07 0.95
N VAL A 99 -5.04 -0.70 -0.08
CA VAL A 99 -4.93 -2.17 -0.09
C VAL A 99 -3.47 -2.58 0.11
N ASN A 100 -2.54 -2.00 -0.65
CA ASN A 100 -1.11 -2.30 -0.52
C ASN A 100 -0.60 -2.02 0.90
N LEU A 101 -0.97 -0.87 1.47
CA LEU A 101 -0.57 -0.48 2.82
C LEU A 101 -1.17 -1.40 3.90
N HIS A 102 -2.44 -1.78 3.79
CA HIS A 102 -3.12 -2.68 4.73
C HIS A 102 -2.59 -4.10 4.63
N LEU A 103 -2.38 -4.63 3.41
CA LEU A 103 -1.77 -5.94 3.20
C LEU A 103 -0.35 -6.00 3.73
N LEU A 104 0.44 -4.94 3.57
CA LEU A 104 1.78 -4.87 4.14
C LEU A 104 1.75 -4.86 5.67
N THR A 105 0.85 -4.07 6.25
CA THR A 105 0.64 -4.01 7.71
C THR A 105 0.26 -5.39 8.24
N TRP A 106 -0.68 -6.05 7.57
CA TRP A 106 -1.09 -7.40 7.92
C TRP A 106 0.05 -8.41 7.75
N CYS A 107 0.82 -8.34 6.65
CA CYS A 107 1.99 -9.18 6.42
C CYS A 107 3.00 -9.08 7.58
N CYS A 108 3.20 -7.88 8.14
CA CYS A 108 4.06 -7.69 9.30
C CYS A 108 3.51 -8.41 10.55
N ILE A 109 2.21 -8.26 10.84
CA ILE A 109 1.53 -8.89 11.99
C ILE A 109 1.52 -10.41 11.83
N GLU A 110 1.00 -10.90 10.71
CA GLU A 110 0.86 -12.32 10.39
C GLU A 110 2.19 -13.04 10.52
N ARG A 111 3.27 -12.41 10.06
CA ARG A 111 4.60 -12.98 10.14
C ARG A 111 5.14 -13.05 11.57
N HIS A 112 4.80 -12.09 12.42
CA HIS A 112 5.05 -12.20 13.86
C HIS A 112 4.33 -13.46 14.41
N LEU A 113 3.07 -13.67 14.04
CA LEU A 113 2.31 -14.86 14.45
C LEU A 113 2.95 -16.16 13.94
N PHE A 114 3.39 -16.23 12.69
CA PHE A 114 4.06 -17.44 12.17
C PHE A 114 5.39 -17.76 12.85
N ILE A 115 6.18 -16.74 13.22
CA ILE A 115 7.48 -16.94 13.86
C ILE A 115 7.30 -17.38 15.32
N PHE A 116 6.46 -16.69 16.09
CA PHE A 116 6.36 -16.91 17.54
C PHE A 116 5.24 -17.89 17.94
N HIS A 117 4.22 -18.06 17.10
CA HIS A 117 3.02 -18.86 17.38
C HIS A 117 2.76 -19.91 16.29
N SER A 118 3.82 -20.51 15.73
CA SER A 118 3.73 -21.49 14.64
C SER A 118 2.81 -22.68 14.93
N GLN A 119 2.72 -23.14 16.18
CA GLN A 119 1.83 -24.24 16.58
C GLN A 119 0.35 -23.85 16.53
N MET A 120 0.03 -22.59 16.84
CA MET A 120 -1.33 -22.06 16.74
C MET A 120 -1.78 -22.05 15.27
N MET A 121 -0.90 -21.60 14.38
CA MET A 121 -1.18 -21.49 12.93
C MET A 121 -1.34 -22.84 12.21
N LYS A 122 -1.03 -23.98 12.87
CA LYS A 122 -1.33 -25.32 12.33
C LYS A 122 -2.81 -25.69 12.43
N LYS A 123 -3.55 -25.09 13.37
CA LYS A 123 -4.98 -25.37 13.54
C LYS A 123 -5.76 -24.65 12.44
N LYS A 124 -6.63 -25.37 11.72
CA LYS A 124 -7.43 -24.83 10.61
C LYS A 124 -8.24 -23.60 11.02
N TYR A 125 -8.90 -23.63 12.18
CA TYR A 125 -9.67 -22.48 12.69
C TYR A 125 -8.81 -21.24 12.92
N CYS A 126 -7.64 -21.39 13.55
CA CYS A 126 -6.71 -20.28 13.77
C CYS A 126 -6.16 -19.75 12.44
N LEU A 127 -5.90 -20.61 11.46
CA LEU A 127 -5.51 -20.18 10.11
C LEU A 127 -6.64 -19.39 9.43
N THR A 128 -7.89 -19.81 9.54
CA THR A 128 -9.01 -19.03 8.99
C THR A 128 -9.13 -17.65 9.64
N LEU A 129 -9.08 -17.60 10.98
CA LEU A 129 -9.25 -16.37 11.74
C LEU A 129 -8.07 -15.39 11.61
N PHE A 130 -6.83 -15.89 11.67
CA PHE A 130 -5.61 -15.07 11.69
C PHE A 130 -4.84 -15.06 10.37
N HIS A 131 -5.44 -15.52 9.28
CA HIS A 131 -4.82 -15.40 7.95
C HIS A 131 -5.86 -15.05 6.89
N TYR A 132 -6.87 -15.89 6.67
CA TYR A 132 -7.81 -15.68 5.58
C TYR A 132 -8.77 -14.51 5.80
N ILE A 133 -9.36 -14.38 7.00
CA ILE A 133 -10.30 -13.27 7.28
C ILE A 133 -9.61 -11.91 7.11
N PRO A 134 -8.46 -11.63 7.76
CA PRO A 134 -7.81 -10.32 7.62
C PRO A 134 -7.29 -10.05 6.22
N LEU A 135 -6.83 -11.08 5.50
CA LEU A 135 -6.42 -10.95 4.09
C LEU A 135 -7.58 -10.48 3.21
N ILE A 136 -8.76 -11.09 3.35
CA ILE A 136 -9.97 -10.72 2.62
C ILE A 136 -10.42 -9.32 3.04
N THR A 137 -10.46 -9.04 4.33
CA THR A 137 -10.83 -7.72 4.86
C THR A 137 -9.90 -6.63 4.32
N CYS A 138 -8.59 -6.78 4.41
CA CYS A 138 -7.63 -5.80 3.91
C CYS A 138 -7.74 -5.57 2.40
N SER A 139 -8.13 -6.61 1.63
CA SER A 139 -8.25 -6.52 0.18
C SER A 139 -9.57 -5.89 -0.29
N LEU A 140 -10.67 -6.10 0.43
CA LEU A 140 -12.01 -5.68 0.00
C LEU A 140 -12.50 -4.40 0.68
N TYR A 141 -12.11 -4.16 1.94
CA TYR A 141 -12.61 -3.04 2.72
C TYR A 141 -12.33 -1.69 2.05
N THR A 142 -11.08 -1.43 1.62
CA THR A 142 -10.71 -0.11 1.08
C THR A 142 -11.33 0.15 -0.30
N PRO A 143 -11.40 -0.80 -1.27
CA PRO A 143 -12.17 -0.58 -2.49
C PRO A 143 -13.63 -0.23 -2.24
N PHE A 144 -14.33 -0.93 -1.33
CA PHE A 144 -15.73 -0.65 -1.03
C PHE A 144 -15.92 0.72 -0.37
N PHE A 145 -15.02 1.09 0.55
CA PHE A 145 -15.01 2.42 1.17
C PHE A 145 -14.93 3.51 0.10
N TYR A 146 -13.93 3.44 -0.79
CA TYR A 146 -13.75 4.47 -1.81
C TYR A 146 -14.83 4.45 -2.91
N ILE A 147 -15.42 3.29 -3.24
CA ILE A 147 -16.61 3.26 -4.11
C ILE A 147 -17.72 4.12 -3.50
N ARG A 148 -18.02 3.92 -2.22
CA ARG A 148 -19.10 4.62 -1.52
C ARG A 148 -18.89 6.14 -1.49
N TYR A 149 -17.67 6.60 -1.24
CA TYR A 149 -17.41 8.03 -1.02
C TYR A 149 -16.97 8.80 -2.25
N ILE A 150 -16.42 8.15 -3.28
CA ILE A 150 -16.05 8.80 -4.54
C ILE A 150 -17.25 8.86 -5.50
N PHE A 151 -17.98 7.75 -5.68
CA PHE A 151 -19.09 7.72 -6.64
C PHE A 151 -20.40 8.25 -6.06
N PHE A 152 -20.60 8.13 -4.74
CA PHE A 152 -21.85 8.52 -4.08
C PHE A 152 -21.63 9.48 -2.88
N PRO A 153 -20.82 10.55 -3.00
CA PRO A 153 -20.55 11.43 -1.86
C PRO A 153 -21.84 12.00 -1.23
N PRO A 154 -22.03 11.92 0.09
CA PRO A 154 -23.29 12.28 0.73
C PRO A 154 -23.54 13.79 0.86
N LYS A 155 -22.48 14.61 0.91
CA LYS A 155 -22.55 16.05 1.28
C LYS A 155 -22.06 17.00 0.20
N CYS A 156 -21.58 16.50 -0.94
CA CYS A 156 -20.93 17.32 -1.95
C CYS A 156 -21.02 16.68 -3.33
N VAL A 157 -20.81 17.49 -4.37
CA VAL A 157 -20.65 17.03 -5.75
C VAL A 157 -19.17 17.13 -6.10
N ASN A 158 -18.61 16.10 -6.73
CA ASN A 158 -17.22 16.16 -7.17
C ASN A 158 -17.07 17.18 -8.31
N VAL A 159 -16.15 18.12 -8.13
CA VAL A 159 -15.71 19.07 -9.16
C VAL A 159 -14.29 18.70 -9.53
N TRP A 160 -14.07 18.24 -10.76
CA TRP A 160 -12.78 17.74 -11.22
C TRP A 160 -12.02 18.82 -12.00
N TYR A 161 -10.71 18.92 -11.74
CA TYR A 161 -9.81 19.82 -12.46
C TYR A 161 -8.85 19.03 -13.35
N TYR A 162 -9.12 19.01 -14.65
CA TYR A 162 -8.41 18.21 -15.66
C TYR A 162 -6.95 18.65 -15.93
N THR A 163 -6.54 19.78 -15.37
CA THR A 163 -5.18 20.31 -15.44
C THR A 163 -4.33 19.94 -14.23
N ILE A 164 -4.89 19.22 -13.26
CA ILE A 164 -4.24 18.79 -12.02
C ILE A 164 -4.12 17.27 -12.00
N ILE A 165 -3.03 16.77 -11.42
CA ILE A 165 -2.81 15.33 -11.22
C ILE A 165 -3.97 14.72 -10.42
N LEU A 166 -4.38 13.50 -10.79
CA LEU A 166 -5.55 12.81 -10.22
C LEU A 166 -6.85 13.61 -10.35
N CYS A 167 -6.93 14.56 -11.29
CA CYS A 167 -8.09 15.42 -11.48
C CYS A 167 -8.53 16.22 -10.23
N VAL A 168 -7.64 16.46 -9.26
CA VAL A 168 -7.96 16.87 -7.87
C VAL A 168 -8.56 15.76 -7.01
N ALA A 169 -8.34 15.85 -5.69
CA ALA A 169 -8.89 14.92 -4.73
C ALA A 169 -10.44 14.96 -4.69
N PRO A 170 -11.11 13.84 -4.34
CA PRO A 170 -12.56 13.79 -4.20
C PRO A 170 -13.13 14.82 -3.21
N CYS A 171 -14.37 15.28 -3.44
CA CYS A 171 -14.94 16.41 -2.69
C CYS A 171 -15.10 16.16 -1.18
N TYR A 172 -15.26 14.90 -0.75
CA TYR A 172 -15.45 14.57 0.67
C TYR A 172 -14.23 14.95 1.52
N ILE A 173 -13.03 14.98 0.91
CA ILE A 173 -11.78 15.35 1.58
C ILE A 173 -11.82 16.80 2.05
N TYR A 174 -12.45 17.69 1.28
CA TYR A 174 -12.51 19.12 1.59
C TYR A 174 -13.75 19.50 2.40
N THR A 175 -14.88 18.82 2.16
CA THR A 175 -16.18 19.22 2.72
C THR A 175 -16.54 18.50 4.01
N ASP A 176 -16.08 17.26 4.20
CA ASP A 176 -16.38 16.46 5.38
C ASP A 176 -15.12 16.25 6.22
N LYS A 177 -14.91 17.14 7.20
CA LYS A 177 -13.77 17.10 8.13
C LYS A 177 -13.63 15.76 8.84
N PHE A 178 -14.74 15.12 9.20
CA PHE A 178 -14.73 13.83 9.88
C PHE A 178 -14.24 12.74 8.94
N LEU A 179 -14.82 12.62 7.74
CA LEU A 179 -14.40 11.62 6.76
C LEU A 179 -12.96 11.81 6.32
N ASN A 180 -12.53 13.06 6.09
CA ASN A 180 -11.13 13.37 5.77
C ASN A 180 -10.18 12.94 6.90
N SER A 181 -10.50 13.28 8.15
CA SER A 181 -9.68 12.87 9.31
C SER A 181 -9.67 11.36 9.49
N PHE A 182 -10.81 10.71 9.32
CA PHE A 182 -10.94 9.26 9.38
C PHE A 182 -10.08 8.59 8.30
N ASP A 183 -10.16 9.08 7.06
CA ASP A 183 -9.39 8.56 5.94
C ASP A 183 -7.88 8.64 6.21
N TRP A 184 -7.39 9.83 6.55
CA TRP A 184 -5.98 10.03 6.88
C TRP A 184 -5.51 9.18 8.08
N LEU A 185 -6.27 9.16 9.17
CA LEU A 185 -5.85 8.48 10.39
C LEU A 185 -5.95 6.96 10.25
N PHE A 186 -7.06 6.42 9.76
CA PHE A 186 -7.28 4.98 9.73
C PHE A 186 -6.74 4.32 8.48
N HIS A 187 -6.81 4.94 7.31
CA HIS A 187 -6.31 4.31 6.08
C HIS A 187 -4.83 4.51 5.84
N TYR A 188 -4.22 5.57 6.38
CA TYR A 188 -2.81 5.87 6.18
C TYR A 188 -1.99 5.86 7.47
N GLY A 189 -2.39 6.65 8.48
CA GLY A 189 -1.63 6.84 9.71
C GLY A 189 -1.50 5.58 10.55
N MET A 190 -2.62 4.93 10.89
CA MET A 190 -2.67 3.75 11.76
C MET A 190 -1.87 2.56 11.17
N PRO A 191 -2.02 2.20 9.88
CA PRO A 191 -1.18 1.19 9.25
C PRO A 191 0.32 1.46 9.38
N ILE A 192 0.76 2.69 9.15
CA ILE A 192 2.17 3.08 9.29
C ILE A 192 2.66 2.93 10.73
N LEU A 193 1.89 3.40 11.71
CA LEU A 193 2.23 3.25 13.13
C LEU A 193 2.32 1.78 13.54
N ILE A 194 1.40 0.95 13.07
CA ILE A 194 1.42 -0.50 13.33
C ILE A 194 2.64 -1.14 12.67
N ILE A 195 2.98 -0.80 11.43
CA ILE A 195 4.19 -1.30 10.75
C ILE A 195 5.43 -0.98 11.58
N ILE A 196 5.57 0.26 12.07
CA ILE A 196 6.71 0.66 12.92
C ILE A 196 6.73 -0.18 14.20
N PHE A 197 5.61 -0.22 14.92
CA PHE A 197 5.50 -0.92 16.19
C PHE A 197 5.81 -2.41 16.06
N VAL A 198 5.19 -3.09 15.08
CA VAL A 198 5.37 -4.53 14.85
C VAL A 198 6.80 -4.86 14.42
N ASN A 199 7.44 -4.03 13.58
CA ASN A 199 8.82 -4.25 13.18
C ASN A 199 9.81 -4.05 14.34
N VAL A 200 9.63 -3.00 15.15
CA VAL A 200 10.44 -2.78 16.36
C VAL A 200 10.25 -3.95 17.32
N PHE A 201 9.01 -4.35 17.59
CA PHE A 201 8.71 -5.46 18.48
C PHE A 201 9.29 -6.80 17.98
N LEU A 202 9.18 -7.08 16.68
CA LEU A 202 9.79 -8.23 16.03
C LEU A 202 11.31 -8.23 16.25
N PHE A 203 11.97 -7.10 15.99
CA PHE A 203 13.42 -6.94 16.16
C PHE A 203 13.86 -7.17 17.61
N CYS A 204 13.20 -6.52 18.58
CA CYS A 204 13.47 -6.69 20.01
C CYS A 204 13.32 -8.16 20.45
N ARG A 205 12.27 -8.85 19.99
CA ARG A 205 12.05 -10.26 20.31
C ARG A 205 13.10 -11.17 19.70
N ILE A 206 13.52 -10.91 18.46
CA ILE A 206 14.57 -11.69 17.79
C ILE A 206 15.89 -11.60 18.56
N ILE A 207 16.28 -10.38 18.99
CA ILE A 207 17.48 -10.18 19.82
C ILE A 207 17.35 -10.93 21.15
N SER A 208 16.21 -10.77 21.82
CA SER A 208 15.94 -11.43 23.11
C SER A 208 16.02 -12.96 22.99
N GLN A 209 15.49 -13.54 21.91
CA GLN A 209 15.58 -14.99 21.67
C GLN A 209 16.99 -15.46 21.36
N LYS A 210 17.75 -14.66 20.59
CA LYS A 210 19.16 -14.97 20.28
C LYS A 210 19.99 -15.05 21.55
N VAL A 211 19.80 -14.11 22.48
CA VAL A 211 20.50 -14.08 23.77
C VAL A 211 20.09 -15.27 24.63
N LYS A 212 18.77 -15.53 24.76
CA LYS A 212 18.27 -16.56 25.69
C LYS A 212 18.55 -17.99 25.25
N ARG A 213 18.50 -18.30 23.95
CA ARG A 213 18.44 -19.71 23.52
C ARG A 213 19.75 -20.30 23.03
N GLN A 214 20.80 -19.54 22.68
CA GLN A 214 22.10 -20.04 22.14
C GLN A 214 22.01 -21.20 21.11
N GLN A 215 20.82 -21.51 20.57
CA GLN A 215 20.57 -22.71 19.80
C GLN A 215 20.78 -22.41 18.32
N ARG A 216 21.58 -23.28 17.69
CA ARG A 216 21.97 -23.25 16.27
C ARG A 216 20.81 -23.42 15.28
N ILE A 217 19.56 -23.58 15.74
CA ILE A 217 18.45 -24.03 14.90
C ILE A 217 17.90 -22.88 14.03
N GLN A 218 18.13 -22.98 12.72
CA GLN A 218 17.55 -22.22 11.61
C GLN A 218 17.65 -20.68 11.62
N TRP A 219 18.57 -20.11 12.38
CA TRP A 219 18.83 -18.65 12.40
C TRP A 219 18.99 -18.05 11.01
N ASN A 220 19.74 -18.71 10.11
CA ASN A 220 20.00 -18.20 8.77
C ASN A 220 18.73 -18.04 7.93
N ARG A 221 17.77 -18.96 8.06
CA ARG A 221 16.49 -18.89 7.33
C ARG A 221 15.61 -17.79 7.88
N GLN A 222 15.49 -17.68 9.20
CA GLN A 222 14.70 -16.63 9.84
C GLN A 222 15.28 -15.25 9.53
N LYS A 223 16.61 -15.07 9.66
CA LYS A 223 17.31 -13.82 9.36
C LYS A 223 17.03 -13.32 7.94
N ARG A 224 17.16 -14.18 6.93
CA ARG A 224 16.91 -13.79 5.52
C ARG A 224 15.50 -13.27 5.32
N MET A 225 14.51 -14.00 5.83
CA MET A 225 13.14 -13.54 5.72
C MET A 225 13.01 -12.19 6.46
N ILE A 226 13.54 -12.04 7.68
CA ILE A 226 13.31 -10.84 8.52
C ILE A 226 13.87 -9.61 7.82
N ILE A 227 15.08 -9.72 7.28
CA ILE A 227 15.73 -8.65 6.51
C ILE A 227 14.84 -8.22 5.34
N GLN A 228 14.25 -9.17 4.60
CA GLN A 228 13.35 -8.84 3.49
C GLN A 228 12.14 -8.01 3.94
N LEU A 229 11.48 -8.39 5.05
CA LEU A 229 10.30 -7.64 5.53
C LEU A 229 10.68 -6.26 6.08
N VAL A 230 11.75 -6.19 6.88
CA VAL A 230 12.23 -4.93 7.43
C VAL A 230 12.63 -3.99 6.31
N PHE A 231 13.29 -4.49 5.27
CA PHE A 231 13.65 -3.69 4.09
C PHE A 231 12.41 -3.15 3.36
N ILE A 232 11.42 -4.01 3.07
CA ILE A 232 10.17 -3.57 2.43
C ILE A 232 9.44 -2.54 3.31
N SER A 233 9.36 -2.79 4.61
CA SER A 233 8.72 -1.87 5.56
C SER A 233 9.42 -0.52 5.61
N LEU A 234 10.75 -0.50 5.66
CA LEU A 234 11.55 0.73 5.67
C LEU A 234 11.33 1.53 4.38
N LEU A 235 11.29 0.88 3.21
CA LEU A 235 10.98 1.55 1.95
C LEU A 235 9.60 2.21 2.03
N TYR A 236 8.58 1.49 2.47
CA TYR A 236 7.23 2.05 2.63
C TYR A 236 7.20 3.23 3.61
N LEU A 237 7.92 3.15 4.72
CA LEU A 237 8.03 4.24 5.69
C LEU A 237 8.69 5.47 5.07
N ILE A 238 9.81 5.29 4.35
CA ILE A 238 10.51 6.41 3.71
C ILE A 238 9.62 7.11 2.68
N PHE A 239 8.86 6.36 1.88
CA PHE A 239 8.03 6.93 0.83
C PHE A 239 6.68 7.47 1.35
N MET A 240 6.06 6.85 2.35
CA MET A 240 4.72 7.23 2.81
C MET A 240 4.71 8.14 4.04
N ALA A 241 5.71 8.06 4.93
CA ALA A 241 5.74 8.87 6.14
C ALA A 241 5.72 10.38 5.87
N PRO A 242 6.43 10.94 4.85
CA PRO A 242 6.35 12.36 4.56
C PRO A 242 4.92 12.82 4.24
N GLY A 243 4.16 12.02 3.49
CA GLY A 243 2.76 12.32 3.17
C GLY A 243 1.89 12.37 4.42
N VAL A 244 2.04 11.39 5.32
CA VAL A 244 1.30 11.36 6.59
C VAL A 244 1.69 12.50 7.52
N ILE A 245 2.97 12.85 7.60
CA ILE A 245 3.43 13.99 8.41
C ILE A 245 2.78 15.28 7.91
N VAL A 246 2.80 15.52 6.60
CA VAL A 246 2.13 16.69 6.01
C VAL A 246 0.63 16.68 6.26
N GLY A 247 -0.03 15.53 6.10
CA GLY A 247 -1.47 15.39 6.36
C GLY A 247 -1.83 15.69 7.82
N VAL A 248 -1.03 15.19 8.78
CA VAL A 248 -1.22 15.48 10.22
C VAL A 248 -0.99 16.96 10.51
N ILE A 249 0.05 17.57 9.96
CA ILE A 249 0.32 19.01 10.11
C ILE A 249 -0.86 19.83 9.58
N GLN A 250 -1.38 19.47 8.40
CA GLN A 250 -2.55 20.14 7.82
C GLN A 250 -3.74 20.02 8.78
N ILE A 251 -4.10 18.82 9.23
CA ILE A 251 -5.23 18.62 10.15
C ILE A 251 -5.08 19.42 11.46
N LEU A 252 -3.87 19.51 12.01
CA LEU A 252 -3.62 20.25 13.25
C LEU A 252 -3.63 21.77 13.05
N TRP A 253 -3.10 22.26 11.92
CA TRP A 253 -2.90 23.68 11.67
C TRP A 253 -4.10 24.36 11.01
N THR A 254 -4.87 23.67 10.15
CA THR A 254 -6.09 24.24 9.55
C THR A 254 -7.33 24.10 10.44
N ARG A 255 -7.16 24.06 11.78
CA ARG A 255 -8.27 24.04 12.75
C ARG A 255 -9.13 25.31 12.72
N ASP A 256 -8.69 26.39 12.07
CA ASP A 256 -9.31 27.72 12.16
C ASP A 256 -10.10 28.18 10.90
N PHE A 257 -10.57 27.26 10.05
CA PHE A 257 -11.52 27.58 8.97
C PHE A 257 -12.79 26.73 9.04
#